data_AF-A0A967YWY3-F1
#
_entry.id   AF-A0A967YWY3-F1
#
_cell.length_a   1.000
_cell.length_b   1.000
_cell.length_c   1.000
_cell.angle_alpha   90.00
_cell.angle_beta   90.00
_cell.angle_gamma   90.00
#
_symmetry.space_group_name_H-M   'P 1'
#
loop_
_entity.id
_entity.type
_entity.pdbx_description
1 polymer ?
#
loop_
_entity_poly.entity_id
_entity_poly.type
_entity_poly.pdbx_seq_one_letter_code
_entity_poly.pdbx_strand_id
1 'polypeptide(L)'
;WESPGDANLYASVLLRPAILPFDAPKLTFLSAVAVSRTIEKCTQTSAQVKWPNDVLVNGKKVAGLLNEMSSETEQVHYVVLGIGVNLNMREDQFPQELRYPATSLFLETGRPVSRLEF
;
A
#
# COMPACT_ATOMS: atom_id res chain seq x y z
N TRP A 1 -10.58 -5.92 1.99
CA TRP A 1 -10.05 -4.57 1.73
C TRP A 1 -11.22 -3.76 1.23
N GLU A 2 -11.62 -2.73 1.97
CA GLU A 2 -12.77 -1.89 1.57
C GLU A 2 -12.35 -0.85 0.53
N SER A 3 -13.18 -0.68 -0.50
CA SER A 3 -12.86 0.16 -1.65
C SER A 3 -13.90 1.23 -1.98
N PRO A 4 -14.15 2.20 -1.07
CA PRO A 4 -15.08 3.28 -1.36
C PRO A 4 -14.62 4.12 -2.56
N GLY A 5 -15.60 4.54 -3.37
CA GLY A 5 -15.35 5.47 -4.48
C GLY A 5 -14.74 6.78 -4.00
N ASP A 6 -13.84 7.33 -4.80
CA ASP A 6 -13.23 8.66 -4.65
C ASP A 6 -12.43 8.96 -3.37
N ALA A 7 -12.27 7.99 -2.47
CA ALA A 7 -11.55 8.21 -1.22
C ALA A 7 -10.05 7.92 -1.31
N ASN A 8 -9.66 6.87 -2.03
CA ASN A 8 -8.38 6.18 -1.81
C ASN A 8 -7.61 5.98 -3.12
N LEU A 9 -6.36 5.54 -3.02
CA LEU A 9 -5.57 5.08 -4.17
C LEU A 9 -5.62 3.56 -4.24
N TYR A 10 -6.06 3.06 -5.39
CA TYR A 10 -5.99 1.66 -5.77
C TYR A 10 -5.25 1.56 -7.09
N ALA A 11 -4.07 0.97 -7.07
CA ALA A 11 -3.23 0.85 -8.25
C ALA A 11 -2.68 -0.56 -8.35
N SER A 12 -2.53 -1.05 -9.57
CA SER A 12 -1.79 -2.26 -9.88
C SER A 12 -0.67 -1.91 -10.85
N VAL A 13 0.56 -2.31 -10.54
CA VAL A 13 1.71 -2.09 -11.41
C VAL A 13 2.17 -3.43 -11.96
N LEU A 14 2.13 -3.57 -13.29
CA LEU A 14 2.66 -4.74 -13.99
C LEU A 14 4.16 -4.55 -14.23
N LEU A 15 4.96 -5.48 -13.71
CA LEU A 15 6.40 -5.53 -13.89
C LEU A 15 6.80 -6.80 -14.64
N ARG A 16 7.88 -6.72 -15.41
CA ARG A 16 8.53 -7.88 -16.07
C ARG A 16 10.01 -7.94 -15.70
N PRO A 17 10.33 -8.21 -14.42
CA PRO A 17 11.70 -8.15 -13.93
C PRO A 17 12.50 -9.37 -14.43
N ALA A 18 13.77 -9.15 -14.80
CA ALA A 18 14.72 -10.22 -15.10
C ALA A 18 15.34 -10.76 -13.80
N ILE A 19 14.53 -11.38 -12.96
CA ILE A 19 14.92 -11.99 -11.67
C ILE A 19 14.42 -13.43 -11.59
N LEU A 20 15.01 -14.22 -10.68
CA LEU A 20 14.51 -15.57 -10.38
C LEU A 20 13.22 -15.50 -9.56
N PRO A 21 12.32 -16.50 -9.65
CA PRO A 21 11.08 -16.53 -8.87
C PRO A 21 11.30 -16.40 -7.35
N PHE A 22 12.38 -16.98 -6.83
CA PHE A 22 12.73 -16.88 -5.40
C PHE A 22 13.07 -15.44 -4.96
N ASP A 23 13.44 -14.56 -5.88
CA ASP A 23 13.72 -13.15 -5.61
C ASP A 23 12.46 -12.27 -5.67
N ALA A 24 11.38 -12.73 -6.30
CA ALA A 24 10.16 -11.94 -6.46
C ALA A 24 9.53 -11.42 -5.15
N PRO A 25 9.58 -12.15 -4.01
CA PRO A 25 9.13 -11.61 -2.73
C PRO A 25 9.84 -10.31 -2.31
N LYS A 26 11.08 -10.06 -2.76
CA LYS A 26 11.82 -8.80 -2.50
C LYS A 26 11.05 -7.58 -3.00
N LEU A 27 10.26 -7.71 -4.06
CA LEU A 27 9.43 -6.64 -4.60
C LEU A 27 8.34 -6.20 -3.61
N THR A 28 7.80 -7.11 -2.80
CA THR A 28 6.85 -6.76 -1.73
C THR A 28 7.52 -5.82 -0.72
N PHE A 29 8.73 -6.15 -0.27
CA PHE A 29 9.48 -5.33 0.67
C PHE A 29 9.81 -3.94 0.08
N LEU A 30 10.28 -3.92 -1.18
CA LEU A 30 10.58 -2.68 -1.89
C LEU A 30 9.34 -1.80 -2.03
N SER A 31 8.21 -2.40 -2.40
CA SER A 31 6.95 -1.67 -2.55
C SER A 31 6.48 -1.07 -1.21
N ALA A 32 6.62 -1.80 -0.10
CA ALA A 32 6.21 -1.29 1.21
C ALA A 32 7.07 -0.10 1.65
N VAL A 33 8.39 -0.17 1.43
CA VAL A 33 9.30 0.95 1.67
C VAL A 33 8.99 2.14 0.75
N ALA A 34 8.70 1.89 -0.53
CA ALA A 34 8.35 2.95 -1.48
C ALA A 34 7.08 3.70 -1.04
N VAL A 35 6.01 2.98 -0.68
CA VAL A 35 4.76 3.58 -0.19
C VAL A 35 4.99 4.34 1.12
N SER A 36 5.76 3.79 2.06
CA SER A 36 6.10 4.48 3.32
C SER A 36 6.79 5.82 3.05
N ARG A 37 7.77 5.84 2.15
CA ARG A 37 8.48 7.08 1.77
C ARG A 37 7.58 8.06 1.03
N THR A 38 6.68 7.59 0.17
CA THR A 38 5.70 8.45 -0.51
C THR A 38 4.77 9.12 0.50
N ILE A 39 4.26 8.37 1.48
CA ILE A 39 3.45 8.93 2.56
C ILE A 39 4.22 10.04 3.29
N GLU A 40 5.43 9.76 3.77
CA GLU A 40 6.25 10.75 4.48
C GLU A 40 6.50 12.01 3.66
N LYS A 41 6.78 11.84 2.36
CA LYS A 41 7.03 12.95 1.44
C LYS A 41 5.79 13.81 1.19
N CYS A 42 4.62 13.19 1.00
CA CYS A 42 3.40 13.89 0.62
C CYS A 42 2.67 14.49 1.82
N THR A 43 2.78 13.89 3.01
CA THR A 43 2.00 14.31 4.19
C THR A 43 2.83 14.93 5.30
N GLN A 44 4.16 14.75 5.30
CA GLN A 44 5.06 15.07 6.41
C GLN A 44 4.73 14.29 7.70
N THR A 45 4.09 13.13 7.56
CA THR A 45 3.77 12.23 8.68
C THR A 45 4.67 11.00 8.65
N SER A 46 5.25 10.62 9.78
CA SER A 46 6.07 9.40 9.87
C SER A 46 5.25 8.15 9.58
N ALA A 47 5.74 7.33 8.65
CA ALA A 47 5.13 6.06 8.28
C ALA A 47 6.08 4.91 8.61
N GLN A 48 5.53 3.80 9.09
CA GLN A 48 6.29 2.63 9.48
C GLN A 48 5.84 1.41 8.68
N VAL A 49 6.80 0.65 8.17
CA VAL A 49 6.50 -0.61 7.49
C VAL A 49 6.26 -1.70 8.53
N LYS A 50 5.04 -2.24 8.56
CA LYS A 50 4.72 -3.49 9.24
C LYS A 50 4.94 -4.63 8.24
N TRP A 51 6.07 -5.30 8.40
CA TRP A 51 6.45 -6.39 7.50
C TRP A 51 5.41 -7.52 7.47
N PRO A 52 5.24 -8.17 6.30
CA PRO A 52 5.98 -7.93 5.06
C PRO A 52 5.39 -6.86 4.14
N ASN A 53 4.14 -6.43 4.35
CA ASN A 53 3.35 -5.82 3.28
C ASN A 53 2.34 -4.74 3.71
N ASP A 54 2.40 -4.27 4.95
CA ASP A 54 1.52 -3.21 5.46
C ASP A 54 2.32 -1.95 5.80
N VAL A 55 1.71 -0.79 5.63
CA VAL A 55 2.26 0.48 6.12
C VAL A 55 1.32 1.05 7.16
N LEU A 56 1.90 1.50 8.27
CA LEU A 56 1.20 2.07 9.41
C LEU A 56 1.55 3.55 9.58
N VAL A 57 0.59 4.32 10.06
CA VAL A 57 0.80 5.66 10.63
C VAL A 57 0.22 5.64 12.03
N ASN A 58 0.99 6.13 13.02
CA ASN A 58 0.59 6.09 14.43
C ASN A 58 0.11 4.71 14.91
N GLY A 59 0.73 3.63 14.42
CA GLY A 59 0.39 2.25 14.75
C GLY A 59 -0.88 1.71 14.07
N LYS A 60 -1.58 2.51 13.25
CA LYS A 60 -2.81 2.14 12.54
C LYS A 60 -2.51 1.91 11.06
N LYS A 61 -3.15 0.90 10.45
CA LYS A 61 -2.90 0.52 9.06
C LYS A 61 -3.46 1.57 8.09
N VAL A 62 -2.60 2.09 7.23
CA VAL A 62 -2.98 3.08 6.19
C VAL A 62 -2.80 2.53 4.77
N ALA A 63 -1.89 1.59 4.56
CA ALA A 63 -1.70 0.95 3.26
C ALA A 63 -1.51 -0.56 3.38
N GLY A 64 -1.88 -1.25 2.31
CA GLY A 64 -1.65 -2.68 2.13
C GLY A 64 -1.10 -2.94 0.73
N LEU A 65 -0.13 -3.84 0.66
CA LEU A 65 0.53 -4.21 -0.58
C LEU A 65 0.38 -5.70 -0.84
N LEU A 66 0.22 -6.03 -2.12
CA LEU A 66 0.07 -7.39 -2.61
C LEU A 66 1.01 -7.60 -3.79
N ASN A 67 1.63 -8.77 -3.84
CA ASN A 67 2.51 -9.17 -4.91
C ASN A 67 2.02 -10.51 -5.45
N GLU A 68 1.53 -10.49 -6.68
CA GLU A 68 1.09 -11.68 -7.41
C GLU A 68 2.02 -11.92 -8.58
N MET A 69 2.43 -13.17 -8.80
CA MET A 69 3.45 -13.53 -9.79
C MET A 69 2.95 -14.65 -10.69
N SER A 70 3.33 -14.56 -11.96
CA SER A 70 3.31 -15.68 -12.90
C SER A 70 4.76 -16.05 -13.26
N SER A 71 5.11 -17.31 -13.08
CA SER A 71 6.49 -17.79 -13.26
C SER A 71 6.56 -19.28 -13.60
N GLU A 72 7.66 -19.65 -14.26
CA GLU A 72 8.19 -21.01 -14.33
C GLU A 72 9.35 -21.18 -13.33
N THR A 73 9.94 -22.38 -13.24
CA THR A 73 10.99 -22.71 -12.26
C THR A 73 12.17 -21.71 -12.26
N GLU A 74 12.58 -21.24 -13.44
CA GLU A 74 13.77 -20.39 -13.59
C GLU A 74 13.46 -18.98 -14.12
N GLN A 75 12.18 -18.64 -14.31
CA GLN A 75 11.82 -17.36 -14.93
C GLN A 75 10.52 -16.80 -14.39
N VAL A 76 10.54 -15.49 -14.09
CA VAL A 76 9.34 -14.70 -13.85
C VAL A 76 8.80 -14.17 -15.18
N HIS A 77 7.56 -14.50 -15.53
CA HIS A 77 6.90 -13.92 -16.71
C HIS A 77 6.45 -12.48 -16.42
N TYR A 78 5.83 -12.27 -15.26
CA TYR A 78 5.43 -10.97 -14.76
C TYR A 78 5.12 -11.01 -13.26
N VAL A 79 5.12 -9.82 -12.67
CA VAL A 79 4.66 -9.54 -11.31
C VAL A 79 3.61 -8.43 -11.37
N VAL A 80 2.50 -8.61 -10.67
CA VAL A 80 1.49 -7.58 -10.43
C VAL A 80 1.63 -7.12 -8.98
N LEU A 81 2.05 -5.87 -8.80
CA LEU A 81 2.08 -5.22 -7.49
C LEU A 81 0.77 -4.47 -7.28
N GLY A 82 -0.10 -5.02 -6.43
CA GLY A 82 -1.28 -4.34 -5.91
C GLY A 82 -0.91 -3.38 -4.79
N ILE A 83 -1.30 -2.12 -4.93
CA ILE A 83 -1.05 -1.04 -3.99
C ILE A 83 -2.40 -0.43 -3.60
N GLY A 84 -2.76 -0.57 -2.33
CA GLY A 84 -3.91 0.09 -1.74
C GLY A 84 -3.46 1.08 -0.66
N VAL A 85 -3.83 2.35 -0.80
CA VAL A 85 -3.56 3.39 0.20
C VAL A 85 -4.83 4.12 0.57
N ASN A 86 -5.14 4.15 1.86
CA ASN A 86 -6.25 4.92 2.40
C ASN A 86 -5.87 6.40 2.45
N LEU A 87 -6.32 7.18 1.47
CA LEU A 87 -5.97 8.60 1.37
C LEU A 87 -6.97 9.46 2.15
N ASN A 88 -8.25 9.43 1.76
CA ASN A 88 -9.29 10.36 2.24
C ASN A 88 -10.50 9.66 2.86
N MET A 89 -10.39 8.37 3.17
CA MET A 89 -11.44 7.60 3.82
C MET A 89 -11.75 8.14 5.23
N ARG A 90 -13.04 8.32 5.53
CA ARG A 90 -13.54 8.80 6.82
C ARG A 90 -13.79 7.64 7.79
N GLU A 91 -13.91 7.96 9.08
CA GLU A 91 -14.08 6.98 10.16
C GLU A 91 -15.32 6.08 9.97
N ASP A 92 -16.44 6.67 9.52
CA ASP A 92 -17.71 5.98 9.24
C ASP A 92 -17.66 5.05 8.02
N GLN A 93 -16.63 5.16 7.18
CA GLN A 93 -16.43 4.30 6.02
C GLN A 93 -15.64 3.04 6.36
N PHE A 94 -14.96 2.99 7.51
CA PHE A 94 -14.25 1.80 7.94
C PHE A 94 -15.24 0.76 8.50
N PRO A 95 -15.04 -0.54 8.24
CA PRO A 95 -15.81 -1.60 8.88
C PRO A 95 -15.72 -1.49 10.41
N GLN A 96 -16.84 -1.72 11.11
CA GLN A 96 -16.83 -1.73 12.58
C GLN A 96 -15.98 -2.87 13.15
N GLU A 97 -15.92 -4.00 12.44
CA GLU A 97 -15.18 -5.19 12.85
C GLU A 97 -13.85 -5.33 12.10
N LEU A 98 -12.89 -4.46 12.43
CA LEU A 98 -11.53 -4.59 11.91
C LEU A 98 -10.67 -5.44 12.85
N ARG A 99 -9.97 -6.43 12.29
CA ARG A 99 -8.98 -7.25 13.03
C ARG A 99 -7.87 -6.40 13.64
N TYR A 100 -7.53 -5.28 13.01
CA TYR A 100 -6.51 -4.33 13.48
C TYR A 100 -6.97 -2.90 13.20
N PRO A 101 -6.55 -1.92 14.01
CA PRO A 101 -6.86 -0.51 13.76
C PRO A 101 -6.42 -0.08 12.35
N ALA A 102 -7.35 0.48 11.58
CA ALA A 102 -7.08 1.09 10.28
C ALA A 102 -7.26 2.62 10.37
N THR A 103 -6.63 3.32 9.44
CA THR A 103 -6.74 4.79 9.32
C THR A 103 -6.60 5.22 7.86
N SER A 104 -6.72 6.51 7.62
CA SER A 104 -6.44 7.18 6.35
C SER A 104 -5.49 8.35 6.58
N LEU A 105 -4.80 8.81 5.52
CA LEU A 105 -3.96 10.00 5.62
C LEU A 105 -4.77 11.24 6.00
N PHE A 106 -6.02 11.36 5.57
CA PHE A 106 -6.92 12.42 5.99
C PHE A 106 -7.15 12.40 7.51
N LEU A 107 -7.44 11.24 8.10
CA LEU A 107 -7.66 11.13 9.54
C LEU A 107 -6.41 11.44 10.36
N GLU A 108 -5.22 11.10 9.84
CA GLU A 108 -3.95 11.34 10.54
C GLU A 108 -3.38 12.76 10.33
N THR A 109 -3.77 13.45 9.26
CA THR A 109 -3.24 14.79 8.92
C THR A 109 -4.26 15.92 9.06
N GLY A 110 -5.56 15.61 9.15
CA GLY A 110 -6.66 16.58 9.20
C GLY A 110 -6.93 17.31 7.88
N ARG A 111 -6.25 16.96 6.78
CA ARG A 111 -6.39 17.60 5.46
C ARG A 111 -6.53 16.57 4.34
N PRO A 112 -7.28 16.88 3.27
CA PRO A 112 -7.38 15.97 2.13
C PRO A 112 -6.02 15.81 1.44
N VAL A 113 -5.73 14.60 1.00
CA VAL A 113 -4.54 14.26 0.21
C VAL A 113 -4.94 14.13 -1.25
N SER A 114 -4.24 14.88 -2.12
CA SER A 114 -4.44 14.84 -3.57
C SER A 114 -4.01 13.48 -4.12
N ARG A 115 -4.92 12.77 -4.80
CA ARG A 115 -4.62 11.53 -5.52
C ARG A 115 -3.62 11.70 -6.66
N LEU A 116 -3.50 12.92 -7.21
CA LEU A 116 -2.63 13.21 -8.34
C LEU A 116 -1.19 13.53 -7.90
N GLU A 117 -1.05 14.17 -6.74
CA GLU A 117 0.28 14.49 -6.18
C GLU A 117 0.90 13.32 -5.41
N PHE A 118 0.05 12.44 -4.87
CA PHE A 118 0.45 11.19 -4.23
C PHE A 118 0.90 10.16 -5.26
#